data_AF-A0A2X2IX24-F1
#
_entry.id   AF-A0A2X2IX24-F1
#
_cell.length_a   1.000
_cell.length_b   1.000
_cell.length_c   1.000
_cell.angle_alpha   90.00
_cell.angle_beta   90.00
_cell.angle_gamma   90.00
#
_symmetry.space_group_name_H-M   'P 1'
#
loop_
_entity.id
_entity.type
_entity.pdbx_description
1 polymer ?
#
loop_
_entity_poly.entity_id
_entity_poly.type
_entity_poly.pdbx_seq_one_letter_code
_entity_poly.pdbx_strand_id
1 'polypeptide(L)' 'MVRQLASTEHGVPVELYFFVNDIRWEYYEGIVSDVFDHLFAATKYFDLEIFENPASDDFRRAIRHKSLHDFADQQQ' A
#
# COMPACT_ATOMS: atom_id res chain seq x y z
N MET A 1 14.80 -10.94 -9.84
CA MET A 1 14.17 -10.63 -11.14
C MET A 1 13.07 -9.62 -10.90
N VAL A 2 12.87 -8.67 -11.80
CA VAL A 2 11.78 -7.69 -11.75
C VAL A 2 11.04 -7.75 -13.07
N ARG A 3 9.71 -7.80 -13.05
CA ARG A 3 8.89 -7.73 -14.27
C ARG A 3 7.65 -6.89 -14.06
N GLN A 4 7.22 -6.21 -15.12
CA GLN A 4 5.92 -5.55 -15.18
C GLN A 4 4.89 -6.55 -15.72
N LEU A 5 3.71 -6.56 -15.13
CA LEU A 5 2.57 -7.37 -15.58
C LEU A 5 1.71 -6.59 -16.57
N ALA A 6 0.70 -7.26 -17.14
CA ALA A 6 -0.26 -6.59 -18.01
C ALA A 6 -0.97 -5.45 -17.27
N SER A 7 -1.18 -4.34 -17.96
CA SER A 7 -1.86 -3.16 -17.40
C SER A 7 -3.30 -3.51 -17.02
N THR A 8 -3.74 -2.99 -15.87
CA THR A 8 -5.11 -3.13 -15.35
C THR A 8 -5.76 -1.76 -15.20
N GLU A 9 -7.02 -1.74 -14.77
CA GLU A 9 -7.72 -0.49 -14.42
C GLU A 9 -7.09 0.27 -13.23
N HIS A 10 -6.19 -0.38 -12.50
CA HIS A 10 -5.50 0.17 -11.33
C HIS A 10 -4.02 0.52 -11.61
N GLY A 11 -3.59 0.49 -12.88
CA GLY A 11 -2.23 0.81 -13.31
C GLY A 11 -1.43 -0.40 -13.78
N VAL A 12 -0.09 -0.32 -13.69
CA VAL A 12 0.82 -1.37 -14.15
C VAL A 12 1.42 -2.08 -12.94
N PRO A 13 1.00 -3.32 -12.63
CA PRO A 13 1.55 -4.05 -11.50
C PRO A 13 3.02 -4.43 -11.74
N VAL A 14 3.83 -4.38 -10.69
CA VAL A 14 5.24 -4.80 -10.70
C VAL A 14 5.39 -6.03 -9.82
N GLU A 15 5.95 -7.10 -10.38
CA GLU A 15 6.31 -8.30 -9.65
C GLU A 15 7.81 -8.30 -9.36
N LEU A 16 8.14 -8.48 -8.08
CA LEU A 16 9.50 -8.55 -7.57
C LEU A 16 9.78 -9.98 -7.09
N TYR A 17 10.82 -10.60 -7.62
CA TYR A 17 11.21 -11.96 -7.26
C TYR A 17 12.65 -11.99 -6.75
N PHE A 18 12.82 -12.44 -5.52
CA PHE A 18 14.11 -12.49 -4.82
C PHE A 18 14.34 -13.85 -4.18
N PHE A 19 15.62 -14.22 -4.04
CA PHE A 19 16.05 -15.35 -3.24
C PHE A 19 16.74 -14.83 -1.98
N VAL A 20 16.32 -15.32 -0.82
CA VAL A 20 16.98 -15.03 0.45
C VAL A 20 17.72 -16.30 0.87
N ASN A 21 19.00 -16.15 1.23
CA ASN A 21 19.85 -17.27 1.67
C ASN A 21 19.56 -17.71 3.12
N ASP A 22 18.61 -17.04 3.78
CA ASP A 22 18.24 -17.26 5.17
C ASP A 22 16.71 -17.30 5.28
N ILE A 23 16.21 -18.30 5.98
CA ILE A 23 14.77 -18.54 6.20
C ILE A 23 14.36 -18.30 7.65
N ARG A 24 15.30 -17.93 8.53
CA ARG A 24 15.00 -17.54 9.91
C ARG A 24 14.10 -16.31 9.88
N TRP A 25 12.95 -16.42 10.54
CA TRP A 25 11.87 -15.43 10.47
C TRP A 25 12.37 -13.99 10.74
N GLU A 26 13.14 -13.80 11.81
CA GLU A 26 13.70 -12.51 12.22
C GLU A 26 14.49 -11.80 11.10
N TYR A 27 15.28 -12.56 10.33
CA TYR A 27 16.09 -12.02 9.24
C TYR A 27 15.27 -11.85 7.97
N TYR A 28 14.42 -12.83 7.67
CA TYR A 28 13.56 -12.78 6.50
C TYR A 28 12.62 -11.56 6.54
N GLU A 29 11.99 -11.31 7.70
CA GLU A 29 11.11 -10.16 7.92
C GLU A 29 11.85 -8.84 7.72
N GLY A 30 13.03 -8.69 8.33
CA GLY A 30 13.84 -7.48 8.16
C GLY A 30 14.22 -7.22 6.70
N ILE A 31 14.65 -8.26 5.98
CA ILE A 31 15.01 -8.14 4.56
C ILE A 31 13.80 -7.71 3.72
N VAL A 32 12.62 -8.29 3.97
CA VAL A 32 11.40 -7.92 3.26
C VAL A 32 10.98 -6.48 3.59
N SER A 33 11.04 -6.06 4.86
CA SER A 33 10.73 -4.69 5.28
C SER A 33 11.63 -3.67 4.61
N ASP A 34 12.95 -3.88 4.63
CA ASP A 34 13.93 -2.96 4.05
C ASP A 34 13.69 -2.76 2.55
N VAL A 35 13.32 -3.83 1.84
CA VAL A 35 12.99 -3.77 0.41
C VAL A 35 11.76 -2.91 0.17
N PHE A 36 10.67 -3.12 0.93
CA PHE A 36 9.43 -2.35 0.75
C PHE A 36 9.61 -0.89 1.18
N ASP A 37 10.33 -0.62 2.26
CA ASP A 37 10.63 0.73 2.74
C ASP A 37 11.41 1.53 1.69
N HIS A 38 12.44 0.92 1.10
CA HIS A 38 13.21 1.56 0.04
C HIS A 38 12.33 1.82 -1.20
N LEU A 39 11.49 0.85 -1.59
CA LEU A 39 10.64 0.97 -2.77
C LEU A 39 9.61 2.09 -2.59
N PHE A 40 8.97 2.17 -1.43
CA PHE A 40 8.02 3.22 -1.08
C PHE A 40 8.67 4.60 -1.03
N ALA A 41 9.87 4.71 -0.44
CA ALA A 41 10.62 5.96 -0.48
C ALA A 41 10.97 6.39 -1.92
N ALA A 42 11.38 5.43 -2.77
CA ALA A 42 11.77 5.70 -4.15
C ALA A 42 10.58 6.06 -5.06
N THR A 43 9.36 5.55 -4.80
CA THR A 43 8.18 5.85 -5.65
C THR A 43 7.96 7.35 -5.88
N LYS A 44 8.17 8.16 -4.84
CA LYS A 44 8.01 9.62 -4.89
C LYS A 44 9.04 10.31 -5.79
N TYR A 45 10.20 9.71 -6.01
CA TYR A 45 11.22 10.26 -6.91
C TYR A 45 10.84 10.14 -8.38
N PHE A 46 10.06 9.11 -8.72
CA PHE A 46 9.64 8.83 -10.09
C PHE A 46 8.24 9.36 -10.40
N ASP A 47 7.69 10.23 -9.55
CA ASP A 47 6.31 10.73 -9.62
C ASP A 47 5.27 9.59 -9.72
N LEU A 48 5.55 8.46 -9.05
CA LEU A 48 4.65 7.31 -9.00
C LEU A 48 3.77 7.34 -7.74
N GLU A 49 2.54 6.83 -7.88
CA GLU A 49 1.62 6.62 -6.76
C GLU A 49 1.42 5.12 -6.51
N ILE A 50 1.37 4.76 -5.22
CA ILE A 50 1.09 3.40 -4.79
C ILE A 50 -0.42 3.24 -4.70
N PHE A 51 -0.92 2.18 -5.33
CA PHE A 51 -2.34 1.85 -5.30
C PHE A 51 -2.61 0.71 -4.30
N GLU A 52 -3.60 0.91 -3.43
CA GLU A 52 -4.12 -0.07 -2.48
C GLU A 52 -5.62 -0.22 -2.69
N ASN A 53 -6.16 -1.44 -2.63
CA ASN A 53 -7.60 -1.70 -2.71
C ASN A 53 -8.07 -2.45 -1.45
N PRO A 54 -8.96 -1.88 -0.61
CA PRO A 54 -9.56 -0.55 -0.71
C PRO A 54 -8.53 0.56 -0.45
N ALA A 55 -8.67 1.68 -1.15
CA ALA A 55 -7.76 2.80 -0.95
C ALA A 55 -7.93 3.35 0.47
N SER A 56 -6.81 3.64 1.14
CA SER A 56 -6.81 4.28 2.46
C SER A 56 -7.66 5.56 2.50
N ASP A 57 -7.78 6.28 1.38
CA ASP A 57 -8.64 7.46 1.26
C ASP A 57 -10.14 7.14 1.23
N ASP A 58 -10.55 6.01 0.66
CA ASP A 58 -11.94 5.57 0.71
C ASP A 58 -12.35 5.19 2.13
N PHE A 59 -11.44 4.57 2.89
CA PHE A 59 -11.66 4.29 4.31
C PHE A 59 -11.78 5.58 5.14
N ARG A 60 -10.91 6.57 4.90
CA ARG A 60 -11.00 7.90 5.54
C ARG A 60 -12.32 8.61 5.21
N ARG A 61 -12.80 8.51 3.97
CA ARG A 61 -14.10 9.06 3.54
C ARG A 61 -15.26 8.38 4.26
N ALA A 62 -15.26 7.05 4.34
CA ALA A 62 -16.29 6.28 5.03
C ALA A 62 -16.40 6.63 6.53
N ILE A 63 -15.26 6.74 7.23
CA ILE A 63 -15.24 7.13 8.65
C ILE A 63 -15.71 8.57 8.84
N ARG A 64 -15.26 9.51 8.00
CA ARG A 64 -15.68 10.92 8.08
C ARG A 64 -17.19 11.07 7.87
N HIS A 65 -17.77 10.30 6.96
CA HIS A 65 -19.22 10.34 6.71
C HIS A 65 -20.02 9.86 7.94
N LYS A 66 -19.52 8.86 8.68
CA LYS A 66 -20.18 8.37 9.90
C LYS A 66 -20.18 9.42 11.02
N SER A 67 -19.06 10.10 11.22
CA SER A 67 -18.94 11.14 12.25
C SER A 67 -19.89 12.33 12.04
N LEU A 68 -20.28 12.65 10.81
CA LEU A 68 -21.18 13.78 10.54
C LEU A 68 -22.65 13.45 10.83
N HIS A 69 -23.06 12.18 10.69
CA HIS A 69 -24.41 11.74 11.03
C HIS A 69 -24.60 11.64 12.56
N ASP A 70 -23.59 11.12 13.26
CA ASP A 70 -23.68 10.91 14.72
C ASP A 70 -23.86 12.22 15.52
N PHE A 71 -23.36 13.36 15.02
CA PHE A 71 -23.59 14.67 15.64
C PHE A 71 -24.92 15.34 15.25
N ALA A 72 -25.52 14.96 14.13
CA ALA A 72 -26.81 15.51 13.69
C ALA A 72 -27.98 14.91 14.47
N ASP A 73 -27.88 13.65 14.88
CA ASP A 73 -28.91 12.94 15.64
C ASP A 73 -28.89 13.23 17.15
N GLN A 74 -27.85 13.89 17.68
CA GLN A 74 -27.73 14.26 19.10
C GLN A 74 -28.24 15.67 19.45
N GLN A 75 -28.67 16.47 18.47
CA GLN A 75 -29.24 17.81 18.69
C GLN A 75 -30.76 17.88 18.44
N GLN A 76 -31.46 16.75 18.47
CA GLN A 76 -32.92 16.66 18.49
C GLN A 76 -33.41 15.87 19.71
#